data_AF-A0A9D5EPT5-F1
#
_entry.id   AF-A0A9D5EPT5-F1
#
_cell.length_a   1.000
_cell.length_b   1.000
_cell.length_c   1.000
_cell.angle_alpha   90.00
_cell.angle_beta   90.00
_cell.angle_gamma   90.00
#
_symmetry.space_group_name_H-M   'P 1'
#
loop_
_entity.id
_entity.type
_entity.pdbx_description
1 polymer ?
#
loop_
_entity_poly.entity_id
_entity_poly.type
_entity_poly.pdbx_seq_one_letter_code
_entity_poly.pdbx_strand_id
1 'polypeptide(L)'
;MLKSEGVPMSAPVAESRFTLRDLPFPAKLVITCFLLSVGLGYTTAMVQLHFQDSKSGEPMPTMHDVVLKFTGKKYYDTEPPKPVSKFAQLIIASSGTFGSNGTMLPAFFEKDPAFNKALRGGADPTKLRGEREGERDALVLWTNAPTDERKKAFESDSFNVADKMPKAITEKFKNGDTVKVKSIIEARCVVCHGKGQPQESFPLETYAQIDKYLGVPPTAPFPPGGGWVKIEEPISLEKLTQSTHAHLLSFAVLFSLTGLVFAFTSYPVVVRCLISPLVLLAIVTDVSFWWLARLSEGYGVYFSMGIMGTGGLAGLGLGAQITLGVWNMYGPKGKVVIALLFLIGGAGGGLVMKNIIMPGLEAKKEEAAAKRRAETEKKPEDKKEPEKKPDDKKDPEKKPEDKKGTDIPPPKAVGVSAMDVVLQFPLKDDSGKELAVLALPFDKGTKKNMVRAFFDKDGADYGKTMKDATVSDDDKKKLTDERLSELAATTAWLKLPDAERKKTYSADAFDLPATLAKKPFTEDYIKNGKVLIKAILTDRCIRCHADEEKTMFKDYESMRPYLEPKPTEKK
;
A
#
# COMPACT_ATOMS: atom_id res chain seq x y z
N MET A 1 24.34 67.23 68.96
CA MET A 1 23.36 66.13 69.07
C MET A 1 22.34 66.28 67.94
N LEU A 2 22.50 65.54 66.85
CA LEU A 2 21.42 65.28 65.89
C LEU A 2 21.53 63.80 65.51
N LYS A 3 20.54 63.03 65.98
CA LYS A 3 20.37 61.59 65.73
C LYS A 3 19.77 61.47 64.32
N SER A 4 20.51 60.93 63.36
CA SER A 4 19.95 60.56 62.06
C SER A 4 19.15 59.27 62.24
N GLU A 5 17.83 59.37 62.10
CA GLU A 5 16.95 58.21 62.04
C GLU A 5 17.21 57.43 60.75
N GLY A 6 17.65 56.18 60.89
CA GLY A 6 17.85 55.27 59.77
C GLY A 6 16.51 54.81 59.21
N VAL A 7 16.31 55.06 57.92
CA VAL A 7 15.21 54.46 57.13
C VAL A 7 15.43 52.94 57.08
N PRO A 8 14.47 52.11 57.49
CA PRO A 8 14.61 50.67 57.36
C PRO A 8 14.60 50.27 55.88
N MET A 9 15.67 49.59 55.44
CA MET A 9 15.72 48.89 54.16
C MET A 9 14.64 47.82 54.14
N SER A 10 13.52 48.11 53.47
CA SER A 10 12.49 47.12 53.17
C SER A 10 13.13 45.93 52.43
N ALA A 11 12.99 44.74 53.00
CA ALA A 11 13.42 43.50 52.35
C ALA A 11 12.78 43.38 50.95
N PRO A 12 13.49 42.86 49.94
CA PRO A 12 12.92 42.65 48.62
C PRO A 12 11.74 41.68 48.76
N VAL A 13 10.54 42.17 48.45
CA VAL A 13 9.35 41.34 48.32
C VAL A 13 9.64 40.35 47.21
N ALA A 14 9.75 39.06 47.55
CA ALA A 14 9.88 38.01 46.55
C ALA A 14 8.60 38.04 45.69
N GLU A 15 8.70 38.59 44.47
CA GLU A 15 7.57 38.63 43.54
C GLU A 15 7.04 37.21 43.34
N SER A 16 5.74 37.02 43.61
CA SER A 16 5.11 35.73 43.41
C SER A 16 5.17 35.38 41.93
N ARG A 17 6.00 34.39 41.60
CA ARG A 17 6.17 33.93 40.22
C ARG A 17 4.82 33.49 39.65
N PHE A 18 4.45 34.04 38.50
CA PHE A 18 3.30 33.57 37.73
C PHE A 18 3.48 32.10 37.30
N THR A 19 2.49 31.27 37.60
CA THR A 19 2.46 29.85 37.25
C THR A 19 1.18 29.47 36.52
N LEU A 20 1.17 28.29 35.89
CA LEU A 20 -0.02 27.70 35.27
C LEU A 20 -1.21 27.56 36.24
N ARG A 21 -0.97 27.54 37.57
CA ARG A 21 -2.05 27.47 38.56
C ARG A 21 -2.81 28.77 38.70
N ASP A 22 -2.19 29.89 38.34
CA ASP A 22 -2.75 31.23 38.48
C ASP A 22 -3.66 31.61 37.30
N LEU A 23 -3.70 30.76 36.25
CA LEU A 23 -4.55 30.95 35.10
C LEU A 23 -6.05 30.81 35.43
N PRO A 24 -6.93 31.60 34.77
CA PRO A 24 -8.37 31.43 34.87
C PRO A 24 -8.79 30.09 34.26
N PHE A 25 -9.92 29.55 34.73
CA PHE A 25 -10.40 28.23 34.31
C PHE A 25 -10.52 28.04 32.78
N PRO A 26 -11.03 29.02 32.00
CA PRO A 26 -11.08 28.88 30.54
C PRO A 26 -9.71 28.67 29.90
N ALA A 27 -8.67 29.39 30.36
CA ALA A 27 -7.31 29.22 29.85
C ALA A 27 -6.75 27.84 30.19
N LYS A 28 -6.99 27.33 31.40
CA LYS A 28 -6.61 25.96 31.80
C LYS A 28 -7.28 24.90 30.93
N LEU A 29 -8.55 25.09 30.60
CA LEU A 29 -9.27 24.18 29.70
C LEU A 29 -8.66 24.16 28.29
N VAL A 30 -8.40 25.33 27.69
CA VAL A 30 -7.78 25.41 26.36
C VAL A 30 -6.41 24.73 26.35
N ILE A 31 -5.56 25.00 27.34
CA ILE A 31 -4.24 24.36 27.46
C ILE A 31 -4.38 22.84 27.64
N THR A 32 -5.33 22.39 28.45
CA THR A 32 -5.59 20.96 28.65
C THR A 32 -6.03 20.28 27.36
N CYS A 33 -6.99 20.87 26.62
CA CYS A 33 -7.42 20.36 25.34
C CYS A 33 -6.25 20.32 24.34
N PHE A 34 -5.45 21.37 24.26
CA PHE A 34 -4.25 21.40 23.42
C PHE A 34 -3.28 20.26 23.75
N LEU A 35 -2.91 20.08 25.03
CA LEU A 35 -1.98 19.03 25.44
C LEU A 35 -2.52 17.63 25.16
N LEU A 36 -3.82 17.39 25.37
CA LEU A 36 -4.45 16.11 25.09
C LEU A 36 -4.57 15.85 23.58
N SER A 37 -4.90 16.86 22.78
CA SER A 37 -4.92 16.75 21.31
C SER A 37 -3.53 16.45 20.76
N VAL A 38 -2.48 17.08 21.31
CA VAL A 38 -1.09 16.75 20.97
C VAL A 38 -0.77 15.28 21.29
N GLY A 39 -1.14 14.81 22.49
CA GLY A 39 -0.94 13.40 22.87
C GLY A 39 -1.67 12.41 21.96
N LEU A 40 -2.91 12.72 21.57
CA LEU A 40 -3.68 11.91 20.63
C LEU A 40 -3.05 11.90 19.23
N GLY A 41 -2.61 13.07 18.75
CA GLY A 41 -1.89 13.21 17.49
C GLY A 41 -0.59 12.40 17.48
N TYR A 42 0.20 12.46 18.55
CA TYR A 42 1.41 11.66 18.69
C TYR A 42 1.13 10.15 18.70
N THR A 43 0.07 9.72 19.40
CA THR A 43 -0.33 8.31 19.41
C THR A 43 -0.74 7.83 18.01
N THR A 44 -1.47 8.68 17.28
CA THR A 44 -1.86 8.40 15.88
C THR A 44 -0.62 8.31 14.98
N ALA A 45 0.38 9.17 15.19
CA ALA A 45 1.65 9.11 14.47
C ALA A 45 2.41 7.79 14.74
N MET A 46 2.38 7.27 15.98
CA MET A 46 2.97 5.96 16.28
C MET A 46 2.26 4.82 15.54
N VAL A 47 0.93 4.87 15.45
CA VAL A 47 0.15 3.92 14.65
C VAL A 47 0.50 4.02 13.16
N GLN A 48 0.67 5.24 12.65
CA GLN A 48 1.12 5.45 11.28
C GLN A 48 2.51 4.86 11.04
N LEU A 49 3.47 5.04 11.96
CA LEU A 49 4.80 4.45 11.88
C LEU A 49 4.74 2.91 11.84
N HIS A 50 3.86 2.29 12.63
CA HIS A 50 3.65 0.84 12.56
C HIS A 50 3.29 0.39 11.13
N PHE A 51 2.32 1.06 10.50
CA PHE A 51 1.87 0.69 9.16
C PHE A 51 2.87 1.02 8.05
N GLN A 52 3.72 2.05 8.24
CA GLN A 52 4.66 2.48 7.23
C GLN A 52 6.01 1.74 7.30
N ASP A 53 6.50 1.47 8.51
CA ASP A 53 7.91 1.16 8.72
C ASP A 53 8.15 -0.18 9.45
N SER A 54 7.12 -0.85 9.98
CA SER A 54 7.30 -2.16 10.61
C SER A 54 7.37 -3.29 9.58
N LYS A 55 8.54 -3.48 8.97
CA LYS A 55 8.80 -4.56 7.99
C LYS A 55 9.05 -5.91 8.65
N SER A 56 9.42 -5.94 9.93
CA SER A 56 9.74 -7.15 10.70
C SER A 56 8.51 -7.96 11.14
N GLY A 57 7.31 -7.41 11.01
CA GLY A 57 6.08 -8.03 11.53
C GLY A 57 5.85 -7.78 13.02
N GLU A 58 6.65 -6.91 13.63
CA GLU A 58 6.48 -6.47 15.01
C GLU A 58 5.51 -5.28 15.13
N PRO A 59 4.94 -5.02 16.31
CA PRO A 59 4.05 -3.88 16.52
C PRO A 59 4.69 -2.50 16.29
N MET A 60 6.02 -2.40 16.36
CA MET A 60 6.76 -1.16 16.08
C MET A 60 8.02 -1.49 15.29
N PRO A 61 8.56 -0.50 14.53
CA PRO A 61 9.83 -0.69 13.84
C PRO A 61 10.93 -1.12 14.81
N THR A 62 11.63 -2.19 14.47
CA THR A 62 12.81 -2.65 15.21
C THR A 62 14.02 -1.81 14.84
N MET A 63 15.10 -1.92 15.64
CA MET A 63 16.38 -1.27 15.27
C MET A 63 16.86 -1.70 13.88
N HIS A 64 16.64 -2.97 13.49
CA HIS A 64 17.00 -3.45 12.16
C HIS A 64 16.16 -2.80 11.06
N ASP A 65 14.85 -2.57 11.29
CA ASP A 65 13.98 -1.90 10.33
C ASP A 65 14.43 -0.45 10.09
N VAL A 66 14.82 0.25 11.15
CA VAL A 66 15.33 1.63 11.07
C VAL A 66 16.67 1.69 10.35
N VAL A 67 17.62 0.80 10.70
CA VAL A 67 18.91 0.72 10.00
C VAL A 67 18.70 0.42 8.52
N LEU A 68 17.81 -0.51 8.19
CA LEU A 68 17.49 -0.84 6.80
C LEU A 68 16.90 0.37 6.07
N LYS A 69 15.96 1.11 6.67
CA LYS A 69 15.33 2.30 6.06
C LYS A 69 16.33 3.43 5.76
N PHE A 70 17.24 3.73 6.69
CA PHE A 70 18.12 4.89 6.59
C PHE A 70 19.49 4.59 5.98
N THR A 71 19.94 3.33 6.01
CA THR A 71 21.25 2.93 5.43
C THR A 71 21.15 1.93 4.29
N GLY A 72 20.01 1.26 4.13
CA GLY A 72 19.86 0.14 3.18
C GLY A 72 20.57 -1.14 3.62
N LYS A 73 21.07 -1.20 4.87
CA LYS A 73 21.87 -2.31 5.38
C LYS A 73 21.07 -3.28 6.23
N LYS A 74 21.43 -4.55 6.13
CA LYS A 74 20.93 -5.64 6.98
C LYS A 74 22.09 -6.37 7.62
N TYR A 75 21.92 -6.77 8.88
CA TYR A 75 22.90 -7.57 9.59
C TYR A 75 22.78 -9.04 9.20
N TYR A 76 23.91 -9.70 9.00
CA TYR A 76 24.02 -11.14 8.79
C TYR A 76 25.04 -11.73 9.76
N ASP A 77 24.70 -12.85 10.38
CA ASP A 77 25.60 -13.60 11.28
C ASP A 77 26.59 -14.47 10.51
N THR A 78 26.17 -14.97 9.35
CA THR A 78 26.95 -15.78 8.41
C THR A 78 27.09 -15.07 7.07
N GLU A 79 28.03 -15.49 6.23
CA GLU A 79 28.23 -14.89 4.92
C GLU A 79 26.89 -14.80 4.16
N PRO A 80 26.50 -13.59 3.70
CA PRO A 80 25.22 -13.41 3.03
C PRO A 80 25.20 -14.20 1.71
N PRO A 81 24.00 -14.56 1.20
CA PRO A 81 23.88 -15.09 -0.15
C PRO A 81 24.55 -14.15 -1.15
N LYS A 82 25.27 -14.72 -2.13
CA LYS A 82 25.95 -13.93 -3.15
C LYS A 82 24.96 -12.92 -3.76
N PRO A 83 25.34 -11.63 -3.88
CA PRO A 83 24.49 -10.65 -4.50
C PRO A 83 24.16 -11.11 -5.92
N VAL A 84 22.90 -10.93 -6.29
CA VAL A 84 22.41 -11.21 -7.64
C VAL A 84 22.17 -9.88 -8.36
N SER A 85 22.10 -9.92 -9.68
CA SER A 85 21.77 -8.73 -10.47
C SER A 85 20.35 -8.23 -10.17
N LYS A 86 20.07 -6.95 -10.46
CA LYS A 86 18.73 -6.39 -10.25
C LYS A 86 17.65 -7.15 -11.02
N PHE A 87 17.96 -7.59 -12.24
CA PHE A 87 17.08 -8.42 -13.05
C PHE A 87 16.78 -9.76 -12.37
N ALA A 88 17.80 -10.46 -11.87
CA ALA A 88 17.64 -11.71 -11.13
C ALA A 88 16.87 -11.52 -9.83
N GLN A 89 17.14 -10.46 -9.06
CA GLN A 89 16.43 -10.13 -7.82
C GLN A 89 14.92 -10.04 -8.05
N LEU A 90 14.50 -9.33 -9.11
CA LEU A 90 13.10 -9.16 -9.46
C LEU A 90 12.43 -10.46 -9.91
N ILE A 91 13.17 -11.37 -10.54
CA ILE A 91 12.65 -12.66 -10.99
C ILE A 91 12.59 -13.67 -9.86
N ILE A 92 13.53 -13.67 -8.91
CA ILE A 92 13.62 -14.64 -7.80
C ILE A 92 12.57 -14.39 -6.72
N ALA A 93 12.20 -13.13 -6.47
CA ALA A 93 11.30 -12.75 -5.38
C ALA A 93 9.98 -13.56 -5.40
N SER A 94 9.73 -14.32 -4.33
CA SER A 94 8.53 -15.17 -4.17
C SER A 94 7.27 -14.38 -3.81
N SER A 95 7.43 -13.14 -3.33
CA SER A 95 6.34 -12.22 -3.04
C SER A 95 6.83 -10.77 -3.11
N GLY A 96 5.92 -9.83 -3.26
CA GLY A 96 6.23 -8.40 -3.35
C GLY A 96 5.25 -7.63 -4.22
N THR A 97 5.37 -6.31 -4.23
CA THR A 97 4.60 -5.46 -5.14
C THR A 97 5.13 -5.59 -6.56
N PHE A 98 4.25 -5.69 -7.56
CA PHE A 98 4.69 -5.78 -8.95
C PHE A 98 5.33 -4.45 -9.39
N GLY A 99 6.61 -4.45 -9.73
CA GLY A 99 7.34 -3.24 -10.14
C GLY A 99 8.85 -3.27 -9.84
N SER A 100 9.52 -2.16 -10.14
CA SER A 100 10.99 -2.03 -10.14
C SER A 100 11.68 -2.25 -8.78
N ASN A 101 10.97 -2.09 -7.67
CA ASN A 101 11.47 -2.31 -6.31
C ASN A 101 10.77 -3.46 -5.58
N GLY A 102 9.97 -4.26 -6.28
CA GLY A 102 9.31 -5.42 -5.69
C GLY A 102 9.64 -6.68 -6.46
N THR A 103 8.70 -7.19 -7.26
CA THR A 103 8.86 -8.47 -7.99
C THR A 103 8.33 -8.39 -9.43
N MET A 104 8.91 -9.19 -10.31
CA MET A 104 8.37 -9.51 -11.64
C MET A 104 7.63 -10.84 -11.69
N LEU A 105 7.45 -11.52 -10.55
CA LEU A 105 6.75 -12.80 -10.45
C LEU A 105 5.40 -12.80 -11.21
N PRO A 106 4.51 -11.81 -11.04
CA PRO A 106 3.25 -11.78 -11.79
C PRO A 106 3.36 -11.81 -13.31
N ALA A 107 4.50 -11.40 -13.90
CA ALA A 107 4.72 -11.46 -15.34
C ALA A 107 4.71 -12.90 -15.89
N PHE A 108 5.05 -13.89 -15.06
CA PHE A 108 5.04 -15.30 -15.43
C PHE A 108 3.67 -15.97 -15.20
N PHE A 109 2.82 -15.37 -14.36
CA PHE A 109 1.55 -15.97 -13.93
C PHE A 109 0.37 -15.04 -14.20
N GLU A 110 -0.01 -14.19 -13.24
CA GLU A 110 -1.27 -13.43 -13.27
C GLU A 110 -1.33 -12.43 -14.42
N LYS A 111 -0.20 -11.91 -14.89
CA LYS A 111 -0.10 -10.96 -16.00
C LYS A 111 0.18 -11.62 -17.35
N ASP A 112 0.40 -12.94 -17.41
CA ASP A 112 0.54 -13.67 -18.68
C ASP A 112 -0.86 -14.06 -19.23
N PRO A 113 -1.33 -13.45 -20.34
CA PRO A 113 -2.62 -13.81 -20.92
C PRO A 113 -2.66 -15.26 -21.40
N ALA A 114 -1.52 -15.83 -21.83
CA ALA A 114 -1.45 -17.22 -22.27
C ALA A 114 -1.60 -18.18 -21.10
N PHE A 115 -1.00 -17.87 -19.95
CA PHE A 115 -1.19 -18.61 -18.70
C PHE A 115 -2.67 -18.62 -18.28
N ASN A 116 -3.28 -17.43 -18.20
CA ASN A 116 -4.69 -17.29 -17.82
C ASN A 116 -5.66 -17.93 -18.83
N LYS A 117 -5.31 -17.93 -20.12
CA LYS A 117 -6.10 -18.61 -21.16
C LYS A 117 -6.00 -20.12 -21.02
N ALA A 118 -4.81 -20.67 -20.77
CA ALA A 118 -4.60 -22.10 -20.58
C ALA A 118 -5.35 -22.62 -19.35
N LEU A 119 -5.31 -21.90 -18.22
CA LEU A 119 -6.08 -22.26 -17.02
C LEU A 119 -7.59 -22.28 -17.29
N ARG A 120 -8.13 -21.25 -17.96
CA ARG A 120 -9.55 -21.21 -18.35
C ARG A 120 -9.92 -22.31 -19.35
N GLY A 121 -8.96 -22.78 -20.14
CA GLY A 121 -9.11 -23.90 -21.07
C GLY A 121 -9.00 -25.28 -20.42
N GLY A 122 -8.90 -25.37 -19.09
CA GLY A 122 -8.83 -26.64 -18.35
C GLY A 122 -7.42 -27.26 -18.31
N ALA A 123 -6.37 -26.51 -18.62
CA ALA A 123 -5.01 -26.99 -18.42
C ALA A 123 -4.73 -27.25 -16.93
N ASP A 124 -3.97 -28.32 -16.63
CA ASP A 124 -3.55 -28.64 -15.26
C ASP A 124 -2.78 -27.46 -14.63
N PRO A 125 -3.32 -26.82 -13.57
CA PRO A 125 -2.66 -25.69 -12.92
C PRO A 125 -1.29 -26.05 -12.32
N THR A 126 -1.09 -27.29 -11.88
CA THR A 126 0.15 -27.73 -11.25
C THR A 126 1.26 -27.81 -12.29
N LYS A 127 0.99 -28.50 -13.41
CA LYS A 127 1.91 -28.56 -14.54
C LYS A 127 2.24 -27.17 -15.08
N LEU A 128 1.23 -26.34 -15.34
CA LEU A 128 1.42 -25.01 -15.93
C LEU A 128 2.22 -24.08 -15.01
N ARG A 129 2.01 -24.14 -13.69
CA ARG A 129 2.84 -23.40 -12.73
C ARG A 129 4.27 -23.94 -12.70
N GLY A 130 4.46 -25.25 -12.73
CA GLY A 130 5.79 -25.87 -12.80
C GLY A 130 6.58 -25.39 -14.02
N GLU A 131 5.93 -25.30 -15.19
CA GLU A 131 6.55 -24.77 -16.40
C GLU A 131 6.98 -23.30 -16.25
N ARG A 132 6.15 -22.45 -15.62
CA ARG A 132 6.47 -21.04 -15.38
C ARG A 132 7.58 -20.85 -14.36
N GLU A 133 7.63 -21.69 -13.34
CA GLU A 133 8.75 -21.71 -12.39
C GLU A 133 10.04 -22.10 -13.10
N GLY A 134 10.04 -23.11 -13.98
CA GLY A 134 11.26 -23.44 -14.70
C GLY A 134 11.68 -22.41 -15.75
N GLU A 135 10.75 -21.65 -16.33
CA GLU A 135 11.11 -20.47 -17.13
C GLU A 135 11.87 -19.43 -16.29
N ARG A 136 11.43 -19.18 -15.04
CA ARG A 136 12.13 -18.28 -14.11
C ARG A 136 13.50 -18.84 -13.73
N ASP A 137 13.59 -20.12 -13.38
CA ASP A 137 14.83 -20.79 -13.02
C ASP A 137 15.85 -20.73 -14.16
N ALA A 138 15.41 -20.95 -15.41
CA ALA A 138 16.27 -20.83 -16.58
C ALA A 138 16.81 -19.41 -16.77
N LEU A 139 15.99 -18.38 -16.57
CA LEU A 139 16.46 -17.00 -16.63
C LEU A 139 17.44 -16.67 -15.50
N VAL A 140 17.23 -17.20 -14.29
CA VAL A 140 18.16 -17.04 -13.17
C VAL A 140 19.50 -17.71 -13.48
N LEU A 141 19.50 -18.94 -14.00
CA LEU A 141 20.71 -19.62 -14.45
C LEU A 141 21.45 -18.80 -15.51
N TRP A 142 20.72 -18.29 -16.50
CA TRP A 142 21.28 -17.41 -17.53
C TRP A 142 21.88 -16.15 -16.90
N THR A 143 21.19 -15.47 -15.98
CA THR A 143 21.75 -14.25 -15.36
C THR A 143 23.05 -14.48 -14.59
N ASN A 144 23.30 -15.70 -14.13
CA ASN A 144 24.51 -16.07 -13.40
C ASN A 144 25.66 -16.56 -14.30
N ALA A 145 25.42 -16.74 -15.60
CA ALA A 145 26.47 -17.13 -16.54
C ALA A 145 27.48 -15.98 -16.77
N PRO A 146 28.72 -16.27 -17.21
CA PRO A 146 29.69 -15.26 -17.62
C PRO A 146 29.12 -14.28 -18.66
N THR A 147 29.53 -13.00 -18.61
CA THR A 147 28.97 -11.95 -19.48
C THR A 147 28.97 -12.30 -20.96
N ASP A 148 30.08 -12.85 -21.47
CA ASP A 148 30.19 -13.23 -22.89
C ASP A 148 29.22 -14.38 -23.26
N GLU A 149 29.04 -15.33 -22.35
CA GLU A 149 28.10 -16.44 -22.52
C GLU A 149 26.65 -15.94 -22.48
N ARG A 150 26.31 -15.02 -21.56
CA ARG A 150 24.97 -14.42 -21.47
C ARG A 150 24.58 -13.73 -22.76
N LYS A 151 25.49 -12.89 -23.28
CA LYS A 151 25.27 -12.15 -24.52
C LYS A 151 25.07 -13.09 -25.70
N LYS A 152 25.97 -14.07 -25.88
CA LYS A 152 25.89 -15.07 -26.94
C LYS A 152 24.59 -15.88 -26.85
N ALA A 153 24.21 -16.31 -25.65
CA ALA A 153 23.00 -17.09 -25.43
C ALA A 153 21.71 -16.30 -25.72
N PHE A 154 21.69 -15.01 -25.38
CA PHE A 154 20.56 -14.14 -25.72
C PHE A 154 20.48 -13.89 -27.23
N GLU A 155 21.60 -13.56 -27.88
CA GLU A 155 21.63 -13.24 -29.32
C GLU A 155 21.30 -14.46 -30.19
N SER A 156 21.76 -15.65 -29.79
CA SER A 156 21.44 -16.92 -30.47
C SER A 156 20.13 -17.57 -30.03
N ASP A 157 19.45 -16.98 -29.03
CA ASP A 157 18.27 -17.55 -28.36
C ASP A 157 18.46 -19.02 -27.95
N SER A 158 19.65 -19.34 -27.45
CA SER A 158 20.06 -20.69 -27.09
C SER A 158 21.05 -20.64 -25.94
N PHE A 159 20.56 -20.98 -24.75
CA PHE A 159 21.35 -21.06 -23.53
C PHE A 159 21.52 -22.52 -23.12
N ASN A 160 22.76 -22.99 -23.03
CA ASN A 160 23.05 -24.33 -22.57
C ASN A 160 22.93 -24.37 -21.05
N VAL A 161 21.95 -25.11 -20.54
CA VAL A 161 21.72 -25.26 -19.09
C VAL A 161 22.40 -26.49 -18.50
N ALA A 162 23.09 -27.30 -19.32
CA ALA A 162 23.80 -28.52 -18.95
C ALA A 162 22.96 -29.38 -17.98
N ASP A 163 23.58 -29.92 -16.93
CA ASP A 163 22.93 -30.76 -15.90
C ASP A 163 21.96 -29.97 -14.98
N LYS A 164 21.73 -28.68 -15.24
CA LYS A 164 20.88 -27.80 -14.43
C LYS A 164 19.55 -27.45 -15.11
N MET A 165 19.13 -28.25 -16.10
CA MET A 165 17.82 -28.08 -16.75
C MET A 165 16.69 -28.05 -15.71
N PRO A 166 15.79 -27.04 -15.76
CA PRO A 166 14.64 -27.00 -14.86
C PRO A 166 13.75 -28.24 -15.01
N LYS A 167 13.12 -28.66 -13.90
CA LYS A 167 12.29 -29.88 -13.85
C LYS A 167 11.10 -29.84 -14.82
N ALA A 168 10.54 -28.66 -15.06
CA ALA A 168 9.47 -28.42 -16.02
C ALA A 168 9.69 -27.06 -16.67
N ILE A 169 9.49 -26.94 -17.97
CA ILE A 169 9.56 -25.68 -18.70
C ILE A 169 8.59 -25.76 -19.87
N THR A 170 8.01 -24.64 -20.31
CA THR A 170 7.11 -24.68 -21.47
C THR A 170 7.88 -25.16 -22.71
N GLU A 171 7.39 -26.24 -23.32
CA GLU A 171 8.06 -26.99 -24.39
C GLU A 171 8.60 -26.13 -25.53
N LYS A 172 7.87 -25.08 -25.94
CA LYS A 172 8.29 -24.20 -27.04
C LYS A 172 9.61 -23.45 -26.78
N PHE A 173 10.00 -23.31 -25.51
CA PHE A 173 11.24 -22.67 -25.07
C PHE A 173 12.37 -23.64 -24.81
N LYS A 174 12.13 -24.95 -24.90
CA LYS A 174 13.14 -25.98 -24.77
C LYS A 174 13.60 -26.43 -26.16
N ASN A 175 14.89 -26.69 -26.31
CA ASN A 175 15.45 -27.34 -27.49
C ASN A 175 16.61 -28.25 -27.07
N GLY A 176 16.32 -29.54 -26.88
CA GLY A 176 17.28 -30.49 -26.30
C GLY A 176 17.74 -30.02 -24.92
N ASP A 177 19.06 -29.83 -24.77
CA ASP A 177 19.71 -29.37 -23.53
C ASP A 177 19.83 -27.83 -23.46
N THR A 178 19.18 -27.12 -24.38
CA THR A 178 19.21 -25.64 -24.44
C THR A 178 17.84 -25.03 -24.17
N VAL A 179 17.87 -23.80 -23.64
CA VAL A 179 16.69 -22.98 -23.36
C VAL A 179 16.73 -21.68 -24.16
N LYS A 180 15.59 -21.29 -24.71
CA LYS A 180 15.40 -20.08 -25.51
C LYS A 180 15.18 -18.85 -24.64
N VAL A 181 16.27 -18.28 -24.12
CA VAL A 181 16.24 -17.15 -23.17
C VAL A 181 15.59 -15.90 -23.76
N LYS A 182 15.94 -15.52 -24.99
CA LYS A 182 15.37 -14.35 -25.65
C LYS A 182 13.88 -14.55 -25.90
N SER A 183 13.48 -15.75 -26.34
CA SER A 183 12.05 -16.10 -26.50
C SER A 183 11.27 -16.01 -25.19
N ILE A 184 11.85 -16.43 -24.06
CA ILE A 184 11.19 -16.29 -22.74
C ILE A 184 11.05 -14.81 -22.37
N ILE A 185 12.12 -14.02 -22.50
CA ILE A 185 12.10 -12.58 -22.19
C ILE A 185 11.09 -11.85 -23.09
N GLU A 186 11.01 -12.18 -24.37
CA GLU A 186 10.02 -11.63 -25.30
C GLU A 186 8.59 -11.98 -24.87
N ALA A 187 8.35 -13.23 -24.47
CA ALA A 187 7.03 -13.72 -24.12
C ALA A 187 6.53 -13.27 -22.73
N ARG A 188 7.43 -12.85 -21.83
CA ARG A 188 7.09 -12.52 -20.42
C ARG A 188 7.36 -11.06 -20.08
N CYS A 189 8.47 -10.51 -20.55
CA CYS A 189 8.95 -9.20 -20.15
C CYS A 189 8.63 -8.15 -21.22
N VAL A 190 8.91 -8.42 -22.50
CA VAL A 190 8.69 -7.46 -23.60
C VAL A 190 7.21 -7.13 -23.80
N VAL A 191 6.30 -8.00 -23.36
CA VAL A 191 4.85 -7.71 -23.34
C VAL A 191 4.53 -6.42 -22.58
N CYS A 192 5.32 -6.07 -21.55
CA CYS A 192 5.19 -4.80 -20.83
C CYS A 192 6.31 -3.81 -21.13
N HIS A 193 7.51 -4.29 -21.47
CA HIS A 193 8.72 -3.48 -21.63
C HIS A 193 9.10 -3.20 -23.10
N GLY A 194 8.36 -3.72 -24.06
CA GLY A 194 8.57 -3.46 -25.48
C GLY A 194 8.18 -2.05 -25.89
N LYS A 195 8.54 -1.67 -27.10
CA LYS A 195 8.16 -0.38 -27.68
C LYS A 195 6.63 -0.22 -27.73
N GLY A 196 6.12 0.88 -27.17
CA GLY A 196 4.68 1.18 -27.10
C GLY A 196 3.91 0.47 -26.00
N GLN A 197 4.63 -0.16 -25.04
CA GLN A 197 4.03 -0.87 -23.91
C GLN A 197 4.16 -0.06 -22.61
N PRO A 198 3.36 -0.38 -21.56
CA PRO A 198 3.29 0.45 -20.35
C PRO A 198 4.62 0.69 -19.60
N GLN A 199 5.67 -0.11 -19.84
CA GLN A 199 6.99 -0.01 -19.19
C GLN A 199 8.14 0.21 -20.19
N GLU A 200 7.84 0.73 -21.38
CA GLU A 200 8.80 1.07 -22.44
C GLU A 200 9.91 2.06 -22.03
N SER A 201 9.77 2.77 -20.90
CA SER A 201 10.84 3.59 -20.31
C SER A 201 12.00 2.74 -19.77
N PHE A 202 11.75 1.44 -19.56
CA PHE A 202 12.72 0.44 -19.14
C PHE A 202 12.73 -0.69 -20.18
N PRO A 203 13.24 -0.45 -21.40
CA PRO A 203 13.09 -1.41 -22.49
C PRO A 203 13.90 -2.69 -22.22
N LEU A 204 13.43 -3.83 -22.71
CA LEU A 204 14.06 -5.15 -22.50
C LEU A 204 14.11 -5.98 -23.82
N GLU A 205 14.09 -5.32 -24.97
CA GLU A 205 14.03 -5.94 -26.30
C GLU A 205 15.41 -6.38 -26.81
N THR A 206 16.47 -5.69 -26.37
CA THR A 206 17.84 -5.95 -26.79
C THR A 206 18.74 -6.27 -25.61
N TYR A 207 19.80 -7.05 -25.85
CA TYR A 207 20.76 -7.39 -24.80
C TYR A 207 21.33 -6.13 -24.13
N ALA A 208 21.70 -5.11 -24.91
CA ALA A 208 22.26 -3.85 -24.38
C ALA A 208 21.31 -3.10 -23.43
N GLN A 209 19.99 -3.29 -23.57
CA GLN A 209 19.02 -2.71 -22.64
C GLN A 209 18.94 -3.54 -21.35
N ILE A 210 18.96 -4.88 -21.46
CA ILE A 210 18.88 -5.81 -20.32
C ILE A 210 20.18 -5.78 -19.50
N ASP A 211 21.34 -5.65 -20.15
CA ASP A 211 22.68 -5.67 -19.55
C ASP A 211 22.84 -4.61 -18.44
N LYS A 212 22.15 -3.47 -18.57
CA LYS A 212 22.07 -2.42 -17.54
C LYS A 212 21.55 -2.92 -16.18
N TYR A 213 20.82 -4.02 -16.18
CA TYR A 213 20.24 -4.65 -14.99
C TYR A 213 20.89 -5.98 -14.62
N LEU A 214 21.87 -6.45 -15.40
CA LEU A 214 22.60 -7.70 -15.21
C LEU A 214 23.90 -7.55 -14.41
N GLY A 215 24.30 -6.31 -14.10
CA GLY A 215 25.41 -6.01 -13.21
C GLY A 215 25.15 -6.56 -11.81
N VAL A 216 26.10 -7.35 -11.30
CA VAL A 216 26.09 -7.84 -9.92
C VAL A 216 26.80 -6.81 -9.05
N PRO A 217 26.17 -6.32 -7.96
CA PRO A 217 26.84 -5.44 -7.02
C PRO A 217 28.13 -6.09 -6.50
N PRO A 218 29.25 -5.35 -6.37
CA PRO A 218 30.48 -5.91 -5.81
C PRO A 218 30.24 -6.44 -4.40
N THR A 219 30.73 -7.66 -4.13
CA THR A 219 30.71 -8.24 -2.80
C THR A 219 31.71 -7.52 -1.91
N ALA A 220 31.20 -6.76 -0.94
CA ALA A 220 32.05 -6.26 0.14
C ALA A 220 32.61 -7.44 0.96
N PRO A 221 33.85 -7.35 1.48
CA PRO A 221 34.40 -8.39 2.36
C PRO A 221 33.48 -8.57 3.57
N PHE A 222 33.02 -9.78 3.82
CA PHE A 222 32.20 -10.09 4.98
C PHE A 222 33.11 -10.37 6.19
N PRO A 223 33.03 -9.58 7.28
CA PRO A 223 33.88 -9.77 8.43
C PRO A 223 33.54 -11.08 9.19
N PRO A 224 34.54 -11.81 9.70
CA PRO A 224 34.29 -12.96 10.56
C PRO A 224 33.57 -12.52 11.85
N GLY A 225 32.46 -13.17 12.19
CA GLY A 225 31.62 -12.84 13.35
C GLY A 225 30.35 -12.04 13.05
N GLY A 226 30.06 -11.77 11.79
CA GLY A 226 28.83 -11.10 11.35
C GLY A 226 29.04 -9.64 11.00
N GLY A 227 28.17 -9.09 10.15
CA GLY A 227 28.34 -7.73 9.63
C GLY A 227 27.12 -7.12 8.96
N TRP A 228 27.14 -5.80 8.84
CA TRP A 228 26.11 -5.02 8.13
C TRP A 228 26.42 -4.93 6.65
N VAL A 229 25.54 -5.48 5.83
CA VAL A 229 25.68 -5.57 4.38
C VAL A 229 24.61 -4.73 3.70
N LYS A 230 24.99 -3.91 2.71
CA LYS A 230 24.02 -3.13 1.92
C LYS A 230 23.23 -4.07 1.03
N ILE A 231 21.91 -4.10 1.20
CA ILE A 231 20.99 -4.97 0.45
C ILE A 231 19.97 -4.20 -0.38
N GLU A 232 19.71 -2.93 -0.02
CA GLU A 232 18.85 -2.03 -0.79
C GLU A 232 19.40 -0.61 -0.74
N GLU A 233 18.85 0.28 -1.58
CA GLU A 233 19.10 1.71 -1.43
C GLU A 233 18.29 2.24 -0.24
N PRO A 234 18.86 3.15 0.57
CA PRO A 234 18.11 3.81 1.63
C PRO A 234 16.95 4.64 1.07
N ILE A 235 16.09 5.17 1.96
CA ILE A 235 15.03 6.11 1.58
C ILE A 235 15.56 7.18 0.59
N SER A 236 14.75 7.63 -0.38
CA SER A 236 15.24 8.59 -1.38
C SER A 236 15.55 9.96 -0.74
N LEU A 237 16.38 10.78 -1.40
CA LEU A 237 16.70 12.13 -0.91
C LEU A 237 15.46 13.02 -0.88
N GLU A 238 14.60 12.93 -1.89
CA GLU A 238 13.37 13.72 -2.00
C GLU A 238 12.43 13.41 -0.83
N LYS A 239 12.23 12.11 -0.54
CA LYS A 239 11.40 11.67 0.58
C LYS A 239 11.98 12.11 1.92
N LEU A 240 13.30 12.06 2.08
CA LEU A 240 13.95 12.51 3.30
C LEU A 240 13.85 14.02 3.49
N THR A 241 14.06 14.81 2.43
CA THR A 241 13.91 16.27 2.46
C THR A 241 12.48 16.68 2.75
N GLN A 242 11.50 16.05 2.09
CA GLN A 242 10.08 16.31 2.34
C GLN A 242 9.69 15.96 3.79
N SER A 243 10.13 14.81 4.28
CA SER A 243 9.91 14.40 5.67
C SER A 243 10.56 15.40 6.64
N THR A 244 11.83 15.76 6.41
CA THR A 244 12.58 16.72 7.24
C THR A 244 11.86 18.06 7.30
N HIS A 245 11.40 18.60 6.17
CA HIS A 245 10.68 19.87 6.13
C HIS A 245 9.38 19.81 6.94
N ALA A 246 8.56 18.77 6.70
CA ALA A 246 7.26 18.63 7.38
C ALA A 246 7.41 18.43 8.90
N HIS A 247 8.34 17.56 9.32
CA HIS A 247 8.53 17.24 10.73
C HIS A 247 9.23 18.38 11.45
N LEU A 248 10.31 18.95 10.91
CA LEU A 248 11.05 20.01 11.59
C LEU A 248 10.19 21.27 11.77
N LEU A 249 9.42 21.67 10.76
CA LEU A 249 8.55 22.85 10.86
C LEU A 249 7.42 22.63 11.88
N SER A 250 6.70 21.53 11.76
CA SER A 250 5.53 21.26 12.61
C SER A 250 5.92 20.96 14.06
N PHE A 251 6.97 20.15 14.25
CA PHE A 251 7.43 19.75 15.58
C PHE A 251 8.17 20.86 16.31
N ALA A 252 8.90 21.74 15.61
CA ALA A 252 9.51 22.89 16.26
C ALA A 252 8.45 23.76 16.93
N VAL A 253 7.34 24.06 16.25
CA VAL A 253 6.25 24.85 16.83
C VAL A 253 5.55 24.07 17.94
N LEU A 254 5.09 22.86 17.64
CA LEU A 254 4.25 22.08 18.55
C LEU A 254 4.98 21.68 19.84
N PHE A 255 6.22 21.18 19.75
CA PHE A 255 6.99 20.78 20.93
C PHE A 255 7.59 21.97 21.69
N SER A 256 7.84 23.10 21.02
CA SER A 256 8.17 24.34 21.75
C SER A 256 6.99 24.82 22.58
N LEU A 257 5.76 24.73 22.06
CA LEU A 257 4.57 25.13 22.80
C LEU A 257 4.29 24.22 24.00
N THR A 258 4.43 22.89 23.86
CA THR A 258 4.29 21.97 25.01
C THR A 258 5.38 22.20 26.06
N GLY A 259 6.63 22.42 25.61
CA GLY A 259 7.75 22.76 26.48
C GLY A 259 7.58 24.09 27.20
N LEU A 260 7.04 25.10 26.50
CA LEU A 260 6.73 26.42 27.05
C LEU A 260 5.64 26.34 28.10
N VAL A 261 4.54 25.63 27.82
CA VAL A 261 3.50 25.35 28.82
C VAL A 261 4.13 24.70 30.06
N PHE A 262 4.97 23.67 29.87
CA PHE A 262 5.65 23.02 30.99
C PHE A 262 6.57 23.97 31.76
N ALA A 263 7.20 24.95 31.09
CA ALA A 263 8.10 25.92 31.73
C ALA A 263 7.39 26.85 32.73
N PHE A 264 6.07 27.05 32.57
CA PHE A 264 5.23 27.82 33.48
C PHE A 264 4.63 26.99 34.64
N THR A 265 4.99 25.70 34.76
CA THR A 265 4.54 24.88 35.88
C THR A 265 5.14 25.33 37.22
N SER A 266 4.56 24.87 38.33
CA SER A 266 5.07 25.15 39.69
C SER A 266 6.19 24.19 40.13
N TYR A 267 6.69 23.34 39.23
CA TYR A 267 7.79 22.42 39.52
C TYR A 267 9.12 23.18 39.80
N PRO A 268 10.10 22.53 40.46
CA PRO A 268 11.42 23.13 40.68
C PRO A 268 12.07 23.59 39.37
N VAL A 269 12.87 24.66 39.44
CA VAL A 269 13.54 25.26 38.27
C VAL A 269 14.32 24.23 37.47
N VAL A 270 15.07 23.35 38.15
CA VAL A 270 15.87 22.29 37.51
C VAL A 270 15.01 21.36 36.66
N VAL A 271 13.85 20.92 37.17
CA VAL A 271 12.94 20.03 36.44
C VAL A 271 12.43 20.71 35.17
N ARG A 272 12.09 22.00 35.26
CA ARG A 272 11.59 22.76 34.10
C ARG A 272 12.69 23.02 33.09
N CYS A 273 13.88 23.39 33.52
CA CYS A 273 15.03 23.57 32.63
C CYS A 273 15.44 22.29 31.91
N LEU A 274 15.26 21.11 32.52
CA LEU A 274 15.55 19.83 31.89
C LEU A 274 14.42 19.37 30.95
N ILE A 275 13.18 19.33 31.42
CA ILE A 275 12.06 18.72 30.68
C ILE A 275 11.50 19.65 29.60
N SER A 276 11.46 20.97 29.82
CA SER A 276 10.89 21.91 28.84
C SER A 276 11.58 21.86 27.47
N PRO A 277 12.91 21.95 27.36
CA PRO A 277 13.59 21.87 26.06
C PRO A 277 13.78 20.44 25.54
N LEU A 278 13.62 19.41 26.40
CA LEU A 278 14.00 18.03 26.10
C LEU A 278 13.44 17.51 24.77
N VAL A 279 12.14 17.67 24.54
CA VAL A 279 11.46 17.11 23.36
C VAL A 279 11.97 17.76 22.08
N LEU A 280 12.18 19.07 22.10
CA LEU A 280 12.70 19.81 20.95
C LEU A 280 14.14 19.40 20.65
N LEU A 281 14.99 19.31 21.67
CA LEU A 281 16.38 18.86 21.52
C LEU A 281 16.45 17.43 21.00
N ALA A 282 15.62 16.53 21.53
CA ALA A 282 15.55 15.15 21.10
C ALA A 282 15.17 15.04 19.62
N ILE A 283 14.18 15.80 19.15
CA ILE A 283 13.72 15.76 17.75
C ILE A 283 14.71 16.40 16.79
N VAL A 284 15.36 17.50 17.16
CA VAL A 284 16.43 18.08 16.35
C VAL A 284 17.59 17.09 16.20
N THR A 285 17.93 16.39 17.28
CA THR A 285 18.95 15.33 17.26
C THR A 285 18.49 14.14 16.40
N ASP A 286 17.22 13.74 16.52
CA ASP A 286 16.61 12.66 15.74
C ASP A 286 16.71 12.92 14.23
N VAL A 287 16.25 14.10 13.80
CA VAL A 287 16.32 14.52 12.39
C VAL A 287 17.77 14.62 11.93
N SER A 288 18.69 15.10 12.79
CA SER A 288 20.11 15.13 12.46
C SER A 288 20.67 13.72 12.21
N PHE A 289 20.27 12.74 13.03
CA PHE A 289 20.64 11.33 12.83
C PHE A 289 20.11 10.75 11.53
N TRP A 290 18.96 11.18 11.01
CA TRP A 290 18.46 10.75 9.70
C TRP A 290 19.44 11.10 8.56
N TRP A 291 20.04 12.28 8.63
CA TRP A 291 21.00 12.77 7.65
C TRP A 291 22.39 12.16 7.88
N LEU A 292 22.85 12.11 9.13
CA LEU A 292 24.15 11.52 9.48
C LEU A 292 24.23 10.02 9.18
N ALA A 293 23.10 9.31 9.27
CA ALA A 293 22.97 7.92 8.85
C ALA A 293 23.38 7.69 7.38
N ARG A 294 23.28 8.72 6.53
CA ARG A 294 23.67 8.65 5.11
C ARG A 294 25.10 9.07 4.82
N LEU A 295 25.63 10.00 5.61
CA LEU A 295 26.92 10.62 5.33
C LEU A 295 28.12 9.74 5.69
N SER A 296 27.90 8.62 6.38
CA SER A 296 28.98 7.74 6.84
C SER A 296 28.69 6.29 6.50
N GLU A 297 29.42 5.73 5.52
CA GLU A 297 29.29 4.32 5.17
C GLU A 297 29.64 3.40 6.37
N GLY A 298 30.58 3.81 7.22
CA GLY A 298 30.96 3.07 8.44
C GLY A 298 30.05 3.32 9.64
N TYR A 299 29.66 4.59 9.90
CA TYR A 299 28.96 4.97 11.13
C TYR A 299 27.44 5.12 10.99
N GLY A 300 26.91 5.05 9.76
CA GLY A 300 25.50 5.32 9.48
C GLY A 300 24.53 4.39 10.22
N VAL A 301 24.98 3.18 10.52
CA VAL A 301 24.26 2.20 11.34
C VAL A 301 24.06 2.72 12.77
N TYR A 302 25.09 3.27 13.40
CA TYR A 302 25.00 3.77 14.78
C TYR A 302 24.12 5.00 14.88
N PHE A 303 24.20 5.92 13.91
CA PHE A 303 23.26 7.04 13.82
C PHE A 303 21.83 6.55 13.64
N SER A 304 21.61 5.51 12.82
CA SER A 304 20.27 4.93 12.66
C SER A 304 19.74 4.28 13.94
N MET A 305 20.59 3.61 14.72
CA MET A 305 20.22 3.12 16.06
C MET A 305 19.89 4.29 17.00
N GLY A 306 20.63 5.39 16.88
CA GLY A 306 20.40 6.63 17.60
C GLY A 306 18.98 7.17 17.43
N ILE A 307 18.39 7.06 16.23
CA ILE A 307 17.01 7.48 15.92
C ILE A 307 15.99 6.82 16.86
N MET A 308 16.14 5.53 17.17
CA MET A 308 15.25 4.87 18.12
C MET A 308 15.39 5.46 19.53
N GLY A 309 16.61 5.78 19.94
CA GLY A 309 16.89 6.40 21.23
C GLY A 309 16.32 7.82 21.33
N THR A 310 16.56 8.67 20.32
CA THR A 310 16.08 10.06 20.29
C THR A 310 14.57 10.14 20.12
N GLY A 311 13.97 9.30 19.27
CA GLY A 311 12.52 9.17 19.15
C GLY A 311 11.86 8.71 20.45
N GLY A 312 12.44 7.72 21.12
CA GLY A 312 11.98 7.26 22.44
C GLY A 312 12.08 8.34 23.51
N LEU A 313 13.20 9.07 23.55
CA LEU A 313 13.40 10.20 24.47
C LEU A 313 12.40 11.33 24.21
N ALA A 314 12.12 11.64 22.94
CA ALA A 314 11.11 12.62 22.55
C ALA A 314 9.72 12.19 23.01
N GLY A 315 9.34 10.92 22.79
CA GLY A 315 8.05 10.39 23.21
C GLY A 315 7.85 10.40 24.73
N LEU A 316 8.86 9.95 25.49
CA LEU A 316 8.83 10.01 26.96
C LEU A 316 8.81 11.46 27.48
N GLY A 317 9.61 12.33 26.89
CA GLY A 317 9.64 13.75 27.24
C GLY A 317 8.30 14.44 26.99
N LEU A 318 7.66 14.15 25.84
CA LEU A 318 6.35 14.69 25.49
C LEU A 318 5.27 14.16 26.44
N GLY A 319 5.29 12.86 26.72
CA GLY A 319 4.41 12.24 27.70
C GLY A 319 4.54 12.90 29.08
N ALA A 320 5.76 13.19 29.53
CA ALA A 320 6.02 13.91 30.77
C ALA A 320 5.48 15.35 30.72
N GLN A 321 5.77 16.12 29.66
CA GLN A 321 5.28 17.49 29.49
C GLN A 321 3.75 17.57 29.56
N ILE A 322 3.04 16.64 28.89
CA ILE A 322 1.58 16.57 28.88
C ILE A 322 1.05 16.18 30.26
N THR A 323 1.47 15.04 30.79
CA THR A 323 0.88 14.48 32.02
C THR A 323 1.16 15.37 33.23
N LEU A 324 2.42 15.77 33.41
CA LEU A 324 2.82 16.63 34.52
C LEU A 324 2.31 18.07 34.34
N GLY A 325 2.23 18.57 33.09
CA GLY A 325 1.65 19.86 32.77
C GLY A 325 0.16 19.94 33.15
N VAL A 326 -0.63 18.96 32.71
CA VAL A 326 -2.05 18.84 33.08
C VAL A 326 -2.21 18.65 34.58
N TRP A 327 -1.43 17.75 35.20
CA TRP A 327 -1.48 17.53 36.64
C TRP A 327 -1.19 18.78 37.47
N ASN A 328 -0.24 19.62 37.00
CA ASN A 328 0.15 20.82 37.72
C ASN A 328 -0.93 21.92 37.69
N MET A 329 -1.75 22.01 36.63
CA MET A 329 -2.76 23.07 36.44
C MET A 329 -3.89 23.06 37.47
N TYR A 330 -4.21 21.88 38.03
CA TYR A 330 -5.41 21.69 38.84
C TYR A 330 -5.10 21.41 40.32
N GLY A 331 -6.01 21.84 41.19
CA GLY A 331 -5.98 21.52 42.62
C GLY A 331 -6.38 20.06 42.92
N PRO A 332 -6.43 19.64 44.20
CA PRO A 332 -6.68 18.25 44.59
C PRO A 332 -7.93 17.63 43.96
N LYS A 333 -9.06 18.35 43.94
CA LYS A 333 -10.32 17.87 43.33
C LYS A 333 -10.18 17.64 41.82
N GLY A 334 -9.56 18.58 41.10
CA GLY A 334 -9.35 18.44 39.65
C GLY A 334 -8.38 17.32 39.30
N LYS A 335 -7.36 17.08 40.14
CA LYS A 335 -6.45 15.95 40.00
C LYS A 335 -7.16 14.59 40.11
N VAL A 336 -8.13 14.47 41.01
CA VAL A 336 -8.97 13.26 41.11
C VAL A 336 -9.76 13.03 39.82
N VAL A 337 -10.40 14.09 39.28
CA VAL A 337 -11.13 14.00 38.01
C VAL A 337 -10.20 13.57 36.87
N ILE A 338 -9.02 14.19 36.77
CA ILE A 338 -8.01 13.83 35.77
C ILE A 338 -7.58 12.37 35.92
N ALA A 339 -7.28 11.92 37.13
CA ALA A 339 -6.89 10.53 37.39
C ALA A 339 -7.99 9.54 36.96
N LEU A 340 -9.26 9.85 37.24
CA LEU A 340 -10.40 9.04 36.79
C LEU A 340 -10.50 9.01 35.26
N LEU A 341 -10.33 10.15 34.58
CA LEU A 341 -10.34 10.21 33.13
C LEU A 341 -9.20 9.38 32.50
N PHE A 342 -7.99 9.44 33.06
CA PHE A 342 -6.87 8.60 32.60
C PHE A 342 -7.11 7.11 32.88
N LEU A 343 -7.73 6.75 34.00
CA LEU A 343 -8.11 5.36 34.30
C LEU A 343 -9.15 4.84 33.30
N ILE A 344 -10.19 5.62 33.02
CA ILE A 344 -11.23 5.26 32.05
C ILE A 344 -10.62 5.15 30.64
N GLY A 345 -9.82 6.13 30.23
CA GLY A 345 -9.14 6.12 28.94
C GLY A 345 -8.18 4.94 28.80
N GLY A 346 -7.41 4.63 29.85
CA GLY A 346 -6.51 3.48 29.90
C GLY A 346 -7.26 2.14 29.86
N ALA A 347 -8.37 2.01 30.58
CA ALA A 347 -9.22 0.82 30.52
C ALA A 347 -9.86 0.63 29.13
N GLY A 348 -10.37 1.71 28.53
CA GLY A 348 -10.92 1.70 27.17
C GLY A 348 -9.86 1.34 26.13
N GLY A 349 -8.68 1.96 26.19
CA GLY A 349 -7.55 1.63 25.33
C GLY A 349 -7.07 0.19 25.50
N GLY A 350 -7.00 -0.31 26.74
CA GLY A 350 -6.64 -1.69 27.05
C GLY A 350 -7.66 -2.71 26.50
N LEU A 351 -8.96 -2.41 26.57
CA LEU A 351 -10.00 -3.23 25.96
C LEU A 351 -9.89 -3.28 24.43
N VAL A 352 -9.65 -2.13 23.79
CA VAL A 352 -9.42 -2.07 22.33
C VAL A 352 -8.17 -2.88 21.94
N MET A 353 -7.08 -2.71 22.69
CA MET A 353 -5.83 -3.45 22.44
C MET A 353 -6.05 -4.95 22.55
N LYS A 354 -6.71 -5.41 23.62
CA LYS A 354 -6.95 -6.84 23.88
C LYS A 354 -7.95 -7.47 22.90
N ASN A 355 -9.02 -6.77 22.54
CA ASN A 355 -10.12 -7.37 21.78
C ASN A 355 -10.04 -7.13 20.27
N ILE A 356 -9.29 -6.13 19.81
CA ILE A 356 -9.23 -5.76 18.39
C ILE A 356 -7.79 -5.88 17.86
N ILE A 357 -6.83 -5.24 18.53
CA ILE A 357 -5.47 -5.10 17.99
C ILE A 357 -4.69 -6.42 18.12
N MET A 358 -4.62 -7.02 19.32
CA MET A 358 -3.86 -8.25 19.55
C MET A 358 -4.37 -9.42 18.69
N PRO A 359 -5.69 -9.73 18.62
CA PRO A 359 -6.19 -10.78 17.74
C PRO A 359 -5.92 -10.50 16.26
N GLY A 360 -6.02 -9.23 15.83
CA GLY A 360 -5.70 -8.83 14.46
C GLY A 360 -4.22 -8.99 14.10
N LEU A 361 -3.30 -8.76 15.06
CA LEU A 361 -1.87 -8.98 14.88
C LEU A 361 -1.54 -10.48 14.84
N GLU A 362 -2.13 -11.28 15.73
CA GLU A 362 -1.96 -12.73 15.74
C GLU A 362 -2.47 -13.36 14.44
N ALA A 363 -3.67 -13.00 13.97
CA ALA A 363 -4.20 -13.45 12.69
C ALA A 363 -3.27 -13.12 11.51
N LYS A 364 -2.65 -11.93 11.50
CA LYS A 364 -1.65 -11.56 10.48
C LYS A 364 -0.36 -12.37 10.59
N LYS A 365 0.13 -12.63 11.82
CA LYS A 365 1.30 -13.48 12.05
C LYS A 365 1.02 -14.92 11.59
N GLU A 366 -0.17 -15.44 11.86
CA GLU A 366 -0.63 -16.75 11.39
C GLU A 366 -0.78 -16.79 9.88
N GLU A 367 -1.35 -15.77 9.25
CA GLU A 367 -1.43 -15.68 7.78
C GLU A 367 -0.03 -15.68 7.14
N ALA A 368 0.90 -14.91 7.71
CA ALA A 368 2.29 -14.88 7.24
C ALA A 368 3.01 -16.22 7.45
N ALA A 369 2.79 -16.89 8.60
CA ALA A 369 3.34 -18.20 8.88
C ALA A 369 2.72 -19.29 7.99
N ALA A 370 1.42 -19.24 7.73
CA ALA A 370 0.71 -20.16 6.84
C ALA A 370 1.20 -20.00 5.39
N LYS A 371 1.42 -18.77 4.92
CA LYS A 371 2.05 -18.51 3.61
C LYS A 371 3.45 -19.12 3.52
N ARG A 372 4.28 -18.96 4.57
CA ARG A 372 5.62 -19.57 4.62
C ARG A 372 5.57 -21.11 4.68
N ARG A 373 4.63 -21.71 5.42
CA ARG A 373 4.45 -23.17 5.46
C ARG A 373 3.99 -23.72 4.11
N ALA A 374 3.05 -23.05 3.45
CA ALA A 374 2.58 -23.41 2.12
C ALA A 374 3.67 -23.29 1.03
N GLU A 375 4.65 -22.40 1.23
CA GLU A 375 5.85 -22.32 0.38
C GLU A 375 6.86 -23.44 0.68
N THR A 376 6.93 -23.93 1.92
CA THR A 376 7.90 -24.96 2.36
C THR A 376 7.42 -26.38 2.07
N GLU A 377 6.11 -26.66 2.17
CA GLU A 377 5.51 -27.98 1.87
C GLU A 377 5.48 -28.33 0.36
N LYS A 378 5.79 -27.38 -0.53
CA LYS A 378 5.83 -27.62 -1.98
C LYS A 378 7.13 -28.26 -2.50
N LYS A 379 8.04 -28.70 -1.64
CA LYS A 379 9.14 -29.61 -2.02
C LYS A 379 8.82 -31.04 -1.56
N PRO A 380 8.49 -31.98 -2.47
CA PRO A 380 8.43 -33.38 -2.10
C PRO A 380 9.84 -33.97 -2.13
N GLU A 381 10.29 -34.46 -0.97
CA GLU A 381 11.25 -35.56 -0.89
C GLU A 381 10.56 -36.90 -1.23
N ASP A 382 11.38 -37.79 -1.74
CA ASP A 382 11.12 -38.97 -2.57
C ASP A 382 10.50 -40.21 -1.89
N LYS A 383 9.89 -41.08 -2.73
CA LYS A 383 9.80 -42.57 -2.69
C LYS A 383 8.77 -43.22 -1.74
N LYS A 384 7.91 -44.18 -2.13
CA LYS A 384 7.95 -45.32 -3.10
C LYS A 384 6.49 -45.75 -3.45
N GLU A 385 6.12 -45.87 -4.73
CA GLU A 385 5.94 -47.11 -5.55
C GLU A 385 4.60 -47.88 -5.40
N PRO A 386 4.12 -48.61 -6.44
CA PRO A 386 2.75 -48.48 -6.93
C PRO A 386 1.93 -49.78 -6.95
N GLU A 387 0.60 -49.68 -6.96
CA GLU A 387 -0.27 -50.81 -7.33
C GLU A 387 -1.35 -50.48 -8.38
N LYS A 388 -1.18 -51.20 -9.49
CA LYS A 388 -2.09 -51.74 -10.52
C LYS A 388 -3.55 -51.25 -10.69
N LYS A 389 -3.88 -50.98 -11.96
CA LYS A 389 -5.22 -51.02 -12.60
C LYS A 389 -5.79 -52.45 -12.65
N PRO A 390 -7.11 -52.61 -12.91
CA PRO A 390 -7.60 -52.89 -14.28
C PRO A 390 -8.89 -52.10 -14.64
N ASP A 391 -8.98 -51.56 -15.86
CA ASP A 391 -9.86 -51.99 -17.00
C ASP A 391 -11.38 -51.97 -16.69
N ASP A 392 -12.17 -51.19 -17.46
CA ASP A 392 -12.91 -51.72 -18.62
C ASP A 392 -13.84 -50.68 -19.33
N LYS A 393 -14.03 -50.90 -20.65
CA LYS A 393 -15.19 -50.60 -21.54
C LYS A 393 -15.47 -49.21 -22.18
N LYS A 394 -15.19 -49.21 -23.50
CA LYS A 394 -15.94 -48.68 -24.68
C LYS A 394 -17.48 -48.75 -24.55
N ASP A 395 -18.33 -47.92 -25.18
CA ASP A 395 -18.54 -47.56 -26.62
C ASP A 395 -19.73 -46.51 -26.67
N PRO A 396 -20.32 -46.06 -27.82
CA PRO A 396 -19.82 -45.13 -28.82
C PRO A 396 -20.81 -43.95 -29.19
N GLU A 397 -20.33 -43.02 -30.03
CA GLU A 397 -21.01 -42.15 -31.01
C GLU A 397 -22.43 -41.56 -30.82
N LYS A 398 -22.56 -40.23 -31.03
CA LYS A 398 -23.50 -39.62 -32.00
C LYS A 398 -23.26 -38.10 -32.25
N LYS A 399 -23.15 -37.73 -33.52
CA LYS A 399 -23.49 -36.45 -34.20
C LYS A 399 -24.48 -36.83 -35.34
N PRO A 400 -25.20 -35.94 -36.08
CA PRO A 400 -24.96 -34.51 -36.41
C PRO A 400 -26.25 -33.65 -36.16
N GLU A 401 -26.42 -32.35 -36.43
CA GLU A 401 -26.33 -31.55 -37.68
C GLU A 401 -26.45 -30.03 -37.41
N ASP A 402 -26.13 -29.26 -38.46
CA ASP A 402 -26.01 -27.81 -38.59
C ASP A 402 -27.31 -26.98 -38.47
N LYS A 403 -27.16 -25.71 -38.04
CA LYS A 403 -27.93 -24.57 -38.60
C LYS A 403 -27.04 -23.34 -38.80
N LYS A 404 -26.99 -22.91 -40.06
CA LYS A 404 -26.52 -21.60 -40.55
C LYS A 404 -27.39 -20.47 -39.98
N GLY A 405 -26.77 -19.42 -39.47
CA GLY A 405 -27.38 -18.13 -39.16
C GLY A 405 -26.31 -17.04 -39.32
N THR A 406 -26.65 -16.01 -40.07
CA THR A 406 -25.80 -14.92 -40.58
C THR A 406 -25.19 -14.04 -39.48
N ASP A 407 -23.87 -13.99 -39.38
CA ASP A 407 -23.15 -13.02 -38.54
C ASP A 407 -22.53 -11.90 -39.38
N ILE A 408 -23.09 -10.71 -39.20
CA ILE A 408 -22.45 -9.42 -39.44
C ILE A 408 -21.20 -9.39 -38.54
N PRO A 409 -20.00 -9.03 -39.04
CA PRO A 409 -18.80 -9.02 -38.21
C PRO A 409 -18.98 -8.02 -37.06
N PRO A 410 -18.75 -8.41 -35.79
CA PRO A 410 -18.82 -7.48 -34.69
C PRO A 410 -17.76 -6.38 -34.89
N PRO A 411 -18.07 -5.12 -34.54
CA PRO A 411 -17.11 -4.04 -34.66
C PRO A 411 -15.87 -4.33 -33.80
N LYS A 412 -14.70 -4.04 -34.36
CA LYS A 412 -13.38 -4.18 -33.73
C LYS A 412 -13.42 -3.71 -32.27
N ALA A 413 -12.90 -4.52 -31.36
CA ALA A 413 -12.86 -4.23 -29.93
C ALA A 413 -12.20 -2.87 -29.65
N VAL A 414 -13.02 -1.93 -29.18
CA VAL A 414 -12.60 -0.68 -28.54
C VAL A 414 -11.93 -1.06 -27.22
N GLY A 415 -10.73 -0.54 -26.92
CA GLY A 415 -10.04 -0.87 -25.67
C GLY A 415 -10.88 -0.53 -24.44
N VAL A 416 -10.60 -1.18 -23.30
CA VAL A 416 -11.29 -0.93 -22.03
C VAL A 416 -10.65 0.30 -21.36
N SER A 417 -11.46 1.29 -20.96
CA SER A 417 -10.96 2.49 -20.29
C SER A 417 -10.60 2.21 -18.83
N ALA A 418 -9.76 3.06 -18.22
CA ALA A 418 -9.40 2.90 -16.81
C ALA A 418 -10.64 2.98 -15.90
N MET A 419 -11.63 3.80 -16.26
CA MET A 419 -12.89 3.92 -15.54
C MET A 419 -13.79 2.69 -15.71
N ASP A 420 -13.79 2.05 -16.89
CA ASP A 420 -14.54 0.81 -17.13
C ASP A 420 -13.96 -0.36 -16.32
N VAL A 421 -12.63 -0.44 -16.18
CA VAL A 421 -11.96 -1.47 -15.36
C VAL A 421 -12.40 -1.40 -13.88
N VAL A 422 -12.46 -0.20 -13.30
CA VAL A 422 -12.76 -0.05 -11.87
C VAL A 422 -14.26 -0.17 -11.56
N LEU A 423 -15.14 -0.05 -12.56
CA LEU A 423 -16.59 -0.21 -12.43
C LEU A 423 -17.10 -1.59 -12.87
N GLN A 424 -16.19 -2.53 -13.15
CA GLN A 424 -16.56 -3.88 -13.58
C GLN A 424 -17.28 -4.65 -12.45
N PHE A 425 -18.50 -5.12 -12.75
CA PHE A 425 -19.34 -5.92 -11.84
C PHE A 425 -20.20 -6.93 -12.63
N PRO A 426 -20.48 -8.16 -12.13
CA PRO A 426 -20.08 -8.72 -10.85
C PRO A 426 -18.59 -9.05 -10.76
N LEU A 427 -17.98 -8.82 -9.59
CA LEU A 427 -16.64 -9.33 -9.29
C LEU A 427 -16.74 -10.74 -8.73
N LYS A 428 -15.85 -11.61 -9.17
CA LYS A 428 -15.73 -12.98 -8.67
C LYS A 428 -14.51 -13.09 -7.76
N ASP A 429 -14.61 -13.85 -6.68
CA ASP A 429 -13.49 -14.19 -5.82
C ASP A 429 -12.54 -15.21 -6.48
N ASP A 430 -11.47 -15.58 -5.78
CA ASP A 430 -10.47 -16.54 -6.26
C ASP A 430 -11.04 -17.95 -6.49
N SER A 431 -12.26 -18.23 -5.99
CA SER A 431 -13.01 -19.48 -6.23
C SER A 431 -14.01 -19.37 -7.39
N GLY A 432 -14.10 -18.21 -8.04
CA GLY A 432 -15.05 -17.95 -9.13
C GLY A 432 -16.47 -17.63 -8.65
N LYS A 433 -16.69 -17.50 -7.33
CA LYS A 433 -17.98 -17.15 -6.74
C LYS A 433 -18.18 -15.64 -6.80
N GLU A 434 -19.38 -15.20 -7.18
CA GLU A 434 -19.71 -13.77 -7.23
C GLU A 434 -19.69 -13.18 -5.83
N LEU A 435 -18.94 -12.09 -5.67
CA LEU A 435 -18.87 -11.34 -4.44
C LEU A 435 -20.13 -10.46 -4.33
N ALA A 436 -20.79 -10.55 -3.19
CA ALA A 436 -21.85 -9.61 -2.84
C ALA A 436 -21.29 -8.18 -2.86
N VAL A 437 -22.07 -7.22 -3.35
CA VAL A 437 -21.66 -5.80 -3.47
C VAL A 437 -21.09 -5.24 -2.16
N LEU A 438 -21.71 -5.57 -1.03
CA LEU A 438 -21.29 -5.12 0.30
C LEU A 438 -20.00 -5.80 0.81
N ALA A 439 -19.63 -6.95 0.24
CA ALA A 439 -18.39 -7.66 0.55
C ALA A 439 -17.21 -7.21 -0.33
N LEU A 440 -17.43 -6.28 -1.28
CA LEU A 440 -16.36 -5.73 -2.10
C LEU A 440 -15.47 -4.81 -1.23
N PRO A 441 -14.13 -4.89 -1.37
CA PRO A 441 -13.23 -3.95 -0.74
C PRO A 441 -13.40 -2.57 -1.39
N PHE A 442 -13.66 -1.54 -0.58
CA PHE A 442 -13.62 -0.14 -1.00
C PHE A 442 -12.31 0.48 -0.47
N ASP A 443 -11.20 0.26 -1.19
CA ASP A 443 -9.88 0.74 -0.81
C ASP A 443 -9.17 1.48 -1.97
N LYS A 444 -8.15 2.28 -1.62
CA LYS A 444 -7.26 2.97 -2.58
C LYS A 444 -6.05 2.10 -3.01
N GLY A 445 -6.06 0.80 -2.69
CA GLY A 445 -5.00 -0.18 -2.83
C GLY A 445 -5.05 -1.00 -4.12
N THR A 446 -4.53 -2.23 -4.08
CA THR A 446 -4.20 -3.04 -5.27
C THR A 446 -5.39 -3.76 -5.92
N LYS A 447 -6.55 -3.78 -5.27
CA LYS A 447 -7.82 -4.32 -5.80
C LYS A 447 -8.79 -3.18 -6.10
N LYS A 448 -8.39 -2.27 -7.00
CA LYS A 448 -9.17 -1.08 -7.37
C LYS A 448 -10.58 -1.47 -7.85
N ASN A 449 -11.58 -1.29 -7.00
CA ASN A 449 -12.99 -1.41 -7.34
C ASN A 449 -13.71 -0.15 -6.84
N MET A 450 -14.40 0.53 -7.76
CA MET A 450 -15.20 1.73 -7.48
C MET A 450 -16.70 1.44 -7.55
N VAL A 451 -17.11 0.18 -7.69
CA VAL A 451 -18.53 -0.25 -7.70
C VAL A 451 -19.20 0.17 -6.40
N ARG A 452 -18.52 0.01 -5.26
CA ARG A 452 -19.06 0.45 -3.96
C ARG A 452 -19.32 1.95 -3.83
N ALA A 453 -18.74 2.78 -4.70
CA ALA A 453 -19.08 4.20 -4.74
C ALA A 453 -20.55 4.46 -5.14
N PHE A 454 -21.16 3.55 -5.92
CA PHE A 454 -22.59 3.63 -6.27
C PHE A 454 -23.50 3.34 -5.08
N PHE A 455 -22.97 2.69 -4.04
CA PHE A 455 -23.74 2.23 -2.88
C PHE A 455 -23.40 3.07 -1.64
N ASP A 456 -22.14 3.14 -1.24
CA ASP A 456 -21.73 3.77 0.02
C ASP A 456 -21.77 5.31 0.00
N LYS A 457 -21.91 5.90 -1.18
CA LYS A 457 -21.74 7.34 -1.42
C LYS A 457 -22.96 7.94 -2.10
N ASP A 458 -24.11 7.29 -1.95
CA ASP A 458 -25.36 7.92 -2.30
C ASP A 458 -25.72 8.99 -1.26
N GLY A 459 -26.31 10.10 -1.69
CA GLY A 459 -26.78 11.14 -0.76
C GLY A 459 -27.86 10.66 0.22
N ALA A 460 -28.35 9.43 0.07
CA ALA A 460 -29.44 8.82 0.81
C ALA A 460 -28.98 7.76 1.84
N ASP A 461 -27.68 7.57 2.07
CA ASP A 461 -27.10 6.67 3.06
C ASP A 461 -27.61 5.21 2.91
N TYR A 462 -27.41 4.60 1.73
CA TYR A 462 -27.72 3.19 1.41
C TYR A 462 -27.33 2.26 2.57
N GLY A 463 -26.15 2.49 3.15
CA GLY A 463 -25.64 1.72 4.29
C GLY A 463 -26.54 1.81 5.53
N LYS A 464 -27.18 2.96 5.77
CA LYS A 464 -28.18 3.15 6.82
C LYS A 464 -29.48 2.42 6.47
N THR A 465 -29.99 2.57 5.25
CA THR A 465 -31.22 1.89 4.79
C THR A 465 -31.10 0.37 4.84
N MET A 466 -29.96 -0.20 4.44
CA MET A 466 -29.74 -1.65 4.53
C MET A 466 -29.68 -2.16 5.98
N LYS A 467 -29.25 -1.32 6.92
CA LYS A 467 -29.16 -1.63 8.36
C LYS A 467 -30.44 -1.33 9.14
N ASP A 468 -31.35 -0.55 8.57
CA ASP A 468 -32.61 -0.21 9.22
C ASP A 468 -33.57 -1.40 9.19
N ALA A 469 -33.97 -1.87 10.37
CA ALA A 469 -34.88 -3.00 10.53
C ALA A 469 -36.34 -2.62 10.22
N THR A 470 -36.66 -1.33 10.10
CA THR A 470 -38.00 -0.82 9.78
C THR A 470 -38.28 -0.76 8.27
N VAL A 471 -37.24 -0.85 7.44
CA VAL A 471 -37.35 -0.87 5.98
C VAL A 471 -37.56 -2.31 5.51
N SER A 472 -38.55 -2.51 4.64
CA SER A 472 -38.88 -3.83 4.11
C SER A 472 -37.76 -4.41 3.21
N ASP A 473 -37.70 -5.74 3.12
CA ASP A 473 -36.72 -6.40 2.23
C ASP A 473 -36.97 -6.06 0.75
N ASP A 474 -38.22 -5.83 0.36
CA ASP A 474 -38.60 -5.40 -0.99
C ASP A 474 -38.08 -3.99 -1.30
N ASP A 475 -38.15 -3.06 -0.34
CA ASP A 475 -37.61 -1.70 -0.51
C ASP A 475 -36.07 -1.71 -0.56
N LYS A 476 -35.43 -2.53 0.27
CA LYS A 476 -33.96 -2.73 0.22
C LYS A 476 -33.52 -3.31 -1.11
N LYS A 477 -34.28 -4.29 -1.62
CA LYS A 477 -34.02 -4.91 -2.93
C LYS A 477 -34.22 -3.90 -4.05
N LYS A 478 -35.32 -3.13 -4.03
CA LYS A 478 -35.59 -2.06 -5.00
C LYS A 478 -34.42 -1.07 -5.05
N LEU A 479 -33.98 -0.59 -3.88
CA LEU A 479 -32.85 0.34 -3.79
C LEU A 479 -31.54 -0.26 -4.32
N THR A 480 -31.27 -1.54 -4.03
CA THR A 480 -30.12 -2.26 -4.58
C THR A 480 -30.17 -2.34 -6.10
N ASP A 481 -31.34 -2.66 -6.65
CA ASP A 481 -31.57 -2.77 -8.09
C ASP A 481 -31.45 -1.40 -8.79
N GLU A 482 -31.84 -0.30 -8.13
CA GLU A 482 -31.61 1.07 -8.61
C GLU A 482 -30.11 1.37 -8.74
N ARG A 483 -29.31 1.10 -7.69
CA ARG A 483 -27.84 1.31 -7.73
C ARG A 483 -27.15 0.47 -8.79
N LEU A 484 -27.57 -0.78 -8.97
CA LEU A 484 -27.06 -1.64 -10.03
C LEU A 484 -27.43 -1.13 -11.42
N SER A 485 -28.60 -0.52 -11.57
CA SER A 485 -29.04 0.06 -12.84
C SER A 485 -28.30 1.36 -13.16
N GLU A 486 -28.02 2.20 -12.15
CA GLU A 486 -27.14 3.38 -12.26
C GLU A 486 -25.72 2.99 -12.70
N LEU A 487 -25.15 1.96 -12.07
CA LEU A 487 -23.84 1.41 -12.45
C LEU A 487 -23.87 0.91 -13.89
N ALA A 488 -24.88 0.12 -14.26
CA ALA A 488 -25.01 -0.41 -15.61
C ALA A 488 -25.18 0.68 -16.67
N ALA A 489 -25.95 1.74 -16.38
CA ALA A 489 -26.07 2.90 -17.25
C ALA A 489 -24.74 3.63 -17.42
N THR A 490 -23.97 3.78 -16.33
CA THR A 490 -22.63 4.38 -16.38
C THR A 490 -21.67 3.56 -17.23
N THR A 491 -21.63 2.24 -17.02
CA THR A 491 -20.81 1.33 -17.82
C THR A 491 -21.24 1.29 -19.29
N ALA A 492 -22.53 1.42 -19.59
CA ALA A 492 -23.02 1.53 -20.96
C ALA A 492 -22.59 2.85 -21.61
N TRP A 493 -22.71 3.97 -20.88
CA TRP A 493 -22.24 5.28 -21.33
C TRP A 493 -20.73 5.30 -21.59
N LEU A 494 -19.92 4.64 -20.77
CA LEU A 494 -18.47 4.53 -20.95
C LEU A 494 -18.07 3.89 -22.29
N LYS A 495 -18.94 3.08 -22.89
CA LYS A 495 -18.68 2.39 -24.16
C LYS A 495 -19.02 3.23 -25.40
N LEU A 496 -19.64 4.39 -25.22
CA LEU A 496 -19.91 5.31 -26.33
C LEU A 496 -18.60 5.91 -26.87
N PRO A 497 -18.56 6.28 -28.17
CA PRO A 497 -17.48 7.10 -28.73
C PRO A 497 -17.28 8.41 -27.96
N ASP A 498 -16.06 8.94 -27.92
CA ASP A 498 -15.71 10.14 -27.14
C ASP A 498 -16.61 11.35 -27.44
N ALA A 499 -16.90 11.61 -28.72
CA ALA A 499 -17.78 12.71 -29.14
C ALA A 499 -19.21 12.55 -28.59
N GLU A 500 -19.74 11.32 -28.55
CA GLU A 500 -21.07 11.02 -28.02
C GLU A 500 -21.08 11.07 -26.49
N ARG A 501 -20.02 10.59 -25.82
CA ARG A 501 -19.87 10.73 -24.36
C ARG A 501 -19.83 12.18 -23.94
N LYS A 502 -19.02 13.00 -24.61
CA LYS A 502 -18.92 14.44 -24.32
C LYS A 502 -20.26 15.14 -24.51
N LYS A 503 -20.97 14.84 -25.61
CA LYS A 503 -22.29 15.40 -25.90
C LYS A 503 -23.31 15.03 -24.82
N THR A 504 -23.43 13.75 -24.50
CA THR A 504 -24.40 13.23 -23.52
C THR A 504 -24.07 13.65 -22.09
N TYR A 505 -22.79 13.77 -21.73
CA TYR A 505 -22.37 14.32 -20.44
C TYR A 505 -22.66 15.82 -20.30
N SER A 506 -22.37 16.60 -21.35
CA SER A 506 -22.60 18.06 -21.32
C SER A 506 -24.09 18.40 -21.30
N ALA A 507 -24.91 17.62 -22.02
CA ALA A 507 -26.36 17.73 -22.01
C ALA A 507 -27.00 17.09 -20.77
N ASP A 508 -26.22 16.36 -19.97
CA ASP A 508 -26.69 15.50 -18.88
C ASP A 508 -27.86 14.60 -19.31
N ALA A 509 -27.74 13.98 -20.48
CA ALA A 509 -28.82 13.28 -21.13
C ALA A 509 -28.28 12.14 -21.97
N PHE A 510 -28.39 10.91 -21.44
CA PHE A 510 -27.97 9.67 -22.09
C PHE A 510 -29.18 8.78 -22.39
N ASP A 511 -29.28 8.30 -23.62
CA ASP A 511 -30.32 7.35 -24.03
C ASP A 511 -30.05 5.96 -23.46
N LEU A 512 -31.01 5.45 -22.67
CA LEU A 512 -30.89 4.13 -22.05
C LEU A 512 -30.85 3.03 -23.11
N PRO A 513 -29.90 2.08 -23.01
CA PRO A 513 -29.98 0.83 -23.75
C PRO A 513 -31.32 0.13 -23.46
N ALA A 514 -31.91 -0.51 -24.48
CA ALA A 514 -33.21 -1.20 -24.34
C ALA A 514 -33.22 -2.25 -23.22
N THR A 515 -32.05 -2.81 -22.88
CA THR A 515 -31.84 -3.77 -21.79
C THR A 515 -31.97 -3.17 -20.39
N LEU A 516 -31.90 -1.85 -20.26
CA LEU A 516 -32.01 -1.11 -19.01
C LEU A 516 -33.31 -0.30 -18.89
N ALA A 517 -34.05 -0.11 -19.99
CA ALA A 517 -35.27 0.72 -20.03
C ALA A 517 -36.40 0.24 -19.09
N LYS A 518 -36.39 -1.02 -18.65
CA LYS A 518 -37.38 -1.60 -17.72
C LYS A 518 -36.84 -1.83 -16.31
N LYS A 519 -35.59 -1.43 -16.03
CA LYS A 519 -34.98 -1.60 -14.72
C LYS A 519 -35.29 -0.40 -13.82
N PRO A 520 -35.37 -0.58 -12.49
CA PRO A 520 -35.60 0.54 -11.58
C PRO A 520 -34.38 1.47 -11.58
N PHE A 521 -34.61 2.77 -11.53
CA PHE A 521 -33.60 3.82 -11.38
C PHE A 521 -34.06 4.78 -10.29
N THR A 522 -33.12 5.42 -9.61
CA THR A 522 -33.46 6.57 -8.76
C THR A 522 -34.07 7.68 -9.62
N GLU A 523 -35.24 8.15 -9.20
CA GLU A 523 -36.08 9.08 -9.95
C GLU A 523 -35.32 10.36 -10.35
N ASP A 524 -34.46 10.87 -9.45
CA ASP A 524 -33.65 12.07 -9.68
C ASP A 524 -32.69 11.94 -10.86
N TYR A 525 -32.35 10.73 -11.30
CA TYR A 525 -31.43 10.50 -12.41
C TYR A 525 -32.13 10.18 -13.74
N ILE A 526 -33.46 10.24 -13.79
CA ILE A 526 -34.22 10.04 -15.04
C ILE A 526 -35.04 11.27 -15.36
N LYS A 527 -34.81 11.87 -16.53
CA LYS A 527 -35.59 13.00 -17.03
C LYS A 527 -35.94 12.79 -18.49
N ASN A 528 -37.23 12.87 -18.83
CA ASN A 528 -37.75 12.68 -20.19
C ASN A 528 -37.29 11.36 -20.84
N GLY A 529 -37.22 10.27 -20.06
CA GLY A 529 -36.77 8.96 -20.52
C GLY A 529 -35.26 8.84 -20.76
N LYS A 530 -34.47 9.86 -20.40
CA LYS A 530 -33.00 9.86 -20.50
C LYS A 530 -32.36 9.85 -19.11
N VAL A 531 -31.19 9.23 -19.02
CA VAL A 531 -30.38 9.18 -17.79
C VAL A 531 -29.52 10.43 -17.67
N LEU A 532 -29.54 11.03 -16.48
CA LEU A 532 -28.68 12.15 -16.09
C LEU A 532 -27.30 11.62 -15.69
N ILE A 533 -26.45 11.32 -16.68
CA ILE A 533 -25.14 10.70 -16.45
C ILE A 533 -24.17 11.61 -15.66
N LYS A 534 -24.21 12.92 -15.89
CA LYS A 534 -23.38 13.89 -15.17
C LYS A 534 -23.82 13.98 -13.72
N ALA A 535 -25.12 13.93 -13.45
CA ALA A 535 -25.65 13.87 -12.08
C ALA A 535 -25.16 12.61 -11.33
N ILE A 536 -25.28 11.43 -11.96
CA ILE A 536 -24.79 10.15 -11.39
C ILE A 536 -23.29 10.23 -11.08
N LEU A 537 -22.47 10.65 -12.05
CA LEU A 537 -21.02 10.74 -11.86
C LEU A 537 -20.64 11.77 -10.80
N THR A 538 -21.38 12.89 -10.71
CA THR A 538 -21.15 13.92 -9.69
C THR A 538 -21.37 13.37 -8.29
N ASP A 539 -22.49 12.68 -8.09
CA ASP A 539 -22.84 12.18 -6.77
C ASP A 539 -22.02 10.97 -6.36
N ARG A 540 -21.80 10.01 -7.26
CA ARG A 540 -21.16 8.74 -6.93
C ARG A 540 -19.64 8.79 -7.01
N CYS A 541 -19.09 9.56 -7.95
CA CYS A 541 -17.65 9.61 -8.18
C CYS A 541 -17.05 10.92 -7.66
N ILE A 542 -17.52 12.07 -8.14
CA ILE A 542 -16.88 13.37 -7.89
C ILE A 542 -16.91 13.75 -6.42
N ARG A 543 -18.01 13.48 -5.71
CA ARG A 543 -18.15 13.75 -4.27
C ARG A 543 -17.05 13.10 -3.41
N CYS A 544 -16.53 11.94 -3.81
CA CYS A 544 -15.43 11.27 -3.11
C CYS A 544 -14.05 11.86 -3.40
N HIS A 545 -13.91 12.56 -4.52
CA HIS A 545 -12.65 13.10 -5.01
C HIS A 545 -12.59 14.64 -4.90
N ALA A 546 -13.60 15.28 -4.30
CA ALA A 546 -13.68 16.72 -4.16
C ALA A 546 -12.56 17.32 -3.29
N ASP A 547 -12.07 16.57 -2.29
CA ASP A 547 -11.03 16.98 -1.34
C ASP A 547 -9.60 16.62 -1.78
N GLU A 548 -9.43 15.97 -2.94
CA GLU A 548 -8.10 15.62 -3.44
C GLU A 548 -7.44 16.85 -4.11
N GLU A 549 -6.23 17.20 -3.66
CA GLU A 549 -5.44 18.38 -4.05
C GLU A 549 -5.25 18.52 -5.59
N LYS A 550 -5.42 17.41 -6.31
CA LYS A 550 -5.57 17.35 -7.76
C LYS A 550 -7.03 17.10 -8.10
N THR A 551 -7.72 18.13 -8.54
CA THR A 551 -9.15 18.04 -8.87
C THR A 551 -9.36 17.29 -10.19
N MET A 552 -9.31 15.96 -10.13
CA MET A 552 -9.27 15.06 -11.28
C MET A 552 -10.62 14.87 -12.00
N PHE A 553 -11.74 15.34 -11.43
CA PHE A 553 -13.08 15.11 -11.98
C PHE A 553 -13.99 16.35 -11.96
N LYS A 554 -13.45 17.57 -12.18
CA LYS A 554 -14.25 18.81 -12.17
C LYS A 554 -15.16 18.97 -13.40
N ASP A 555 -14.70 18.49 -14.54
CA ASP A 555 -15.37 18.63 -15.84
C ASP A 555 -15.03 17.43 -16.75
N TYR A 556 -15.69 17.33 -17.91
CA TYR A 556 -15.45 16.24 -18.84
C TYR A 556 -13.98 16.11 -19.26
N GLU A 557 -13.29 17.23 -19.48
CA GLU A 557 -11.90 17.22 -19.96
C GLU A 557 -10.93 16.68 -18.91
N SER A 558 -11.16 17.01 -17.63
CA SER A 558 -10.38 16.44 -16.53
C SER A 558 -10.59 14.93 -16.37
N MET A 559 -11.78 14.42 -16.69
CA MET A 559 -12.12 12.99 -16.62
C MET A 559 -11.67 12.21 -17.86
N ARG A 560 -11.62 12.87 -19.01
CA ARG A 560 -11.35 12.28 -20.31
C ARG A 560 -10.17 11.30 -20.35
N PRO A 561 -9.01 11.55 -19.70
CA PRO A 561 -7.89 10.61 -19.66
C PRO A 561 -8.21 9.24 -19.03
N TYR A 562 -9.28 9.15 -18.24
CA TYR A 562 -9.75 7.92 -17.59
C TYR A 562 -10.92 7.28 -18.35
N LEU A 563 -11.63 8.06 -19.16
CA LEU A 563 -12.77 7.62 -19.97
C LEU A 563 -12.31 7.06 -21.31
N GLU A 564 -11.24 7.60 -21.89
CA GLU A 564 -10.67 7.06 -23.11
C GLU A 564 -10.02 5.70 -22.83
N PRO A 565 -10.25 4.70 -23.69
CA PRO A 565 -9.34 3.58 -23.78
C PRO A 565 -7.96 4.18 -23.96
N LYS A 566 -7.02 3.91 -23.05
CA LYS A 566 -5.67 4.41 -23.25
C LYS A 566 -5.23 3.90 -24.62
N PRO A 567 -4.91 4.78 -25.59
CA PRO A 567 -4.32 4.32 -26.83
C PRO A 567 -3.12 3.47 -26.42
N THR A 568 -2.97 2.30 -27.04
CA THR A 568 -1.68 1.61 -27.02
C THR A 568 -0.66 2.66 -27.44
N GLU A 569 0.10 3.16 -26.47
CA GLU A 569 0.92 4.35 -26.67
C GLU A 569 1.81 4.07 -27.87
N LYS A 570 1.64 4.85 -28.94
CA LYS A 570 2.57 4.82 -30.05
C LYS A 570 3.88 5.40 -29.52
N LYS A 571 4.84 4.54 -29.21
CA LYS A 571 6.26 4.87 -29.35
C LYS A 571 6.79 4.37 -30.67
#